data_AF-A0A4R9VFR4-F1
#
_entry.id   AF-A0A4R9VFR4-F1
#
_cell.length_a   1.000
_cell.length_b   1.000
_cell.length_c   1.000
_cell.angle_alpha   90.00
_cell.angle_beta   90.00
_cell.angle_gamma   90.00
#
_symmetry.space_group_name_H-M   'P 1'
#
loop_
_entity.id
_entity.type
_entity.pdbx_description
1 polymer ?
#
loop_
_entity_poly.entity_id
_entity_poly.type
_entity_poly.pdbx_seq_one_letter_code
_entity_poly.pdbx_strand_id
1 'polypeptide(L)' 'MPLSTYTLAEDQTGAWKLAFEPEELHLYIAFAKPGSEPDPVAGMTAEDFLVTIPRGPLHRQAHEGFVRFLTASISRS' A
#
# COMPACT_ATOMS: atom_id res chain seq x y z
N MET A 1 -15.34 -10.90 1.23
CA MET A 1 -14.17 -11.83 1.25
C MET A 1 -13.05 -11.21 2.10
N PRO A 2 -11.98 -11.91 2.54
CA PRO A 2 -10.83 -11.20 3.13
C PRO A 2 -10.14 -10.34 2.06
N LEU A 3 -9.79 -9.10 2.42
CA LEU A 3 -8.97 -8.21 1.61
C LEU A 3 -7.64 -8.88 1.25
N SER A 4 -7.26 -8.82 -0.03
CA SER A 4 -5.93 -9.26 -0.43
C SER A 4 -4.93 -8.13 -0.20
N THR A 5 -4.07 -8.27 0.80
CA THR A 5 -3.12 -7.21 1.18
C THR A 5 -1.68 -7.62 0.89
N TYR A 6 -0.87 -6.66 0.45
CA TYR A 6 0.57 -6.76 0.29
C TYR A 6 1.27 -5.66 1.10
N THR A 7 2.17 -6.04 2.00
CA THR A 7 2.92 -5.09 2.83
C THR A 7 4.03 -4.43 2.00
N LEU A 8 3.97 -3.11 1.87
CA LEU A 8 4.97 -2.31 1.16
C LEU A 8 6.14 -1.94 2.07
N ALA A 9 5.84 -1.59 3.32
CA ALA A 9 6.80 -1.35 4.39
C ALA A 9 6.09 -1.45 5.75
N GLU A 10 6.82 -1.84 6.79
CA GLU A 10 6.30 -2.03 8.14
C GLU A 10 7.36 -1.70 9.18
N ASP A 11 6.93 -1.08 10.28
CA ASP A 11 7.70 -0.92 11.51
C ASP A 11 6.79 -1.03 12.75
N GLN A 12 7.35 -0.75 13.93
CA GLN A 12 6.62 -0.79 15.20
C GLN A 12 5.42 0.17 15.30
N THR A 13 5.32 1.16 14.41
CA THR A 13 4.23 2.15 14.37
C THR A 13 3.08 1.72 13.46
N GLY A 14 3.30 0.74 12.59
CA GLY A 14 2.31 0.21 11.66
C GLY A 14 2.90 -0.16 10.30
N ALA A 15 2.02 -0.37 9.32
CA ALA A 15 2.39 -0.82 7.99
C ALA A 15 1.70 -0.02 6.89
N TRP A 16 2.43 0.31 5.83
CA TRP A 16 1.83 0.69 4.55
C TRP A 16 1.50 -0.57 3.76
N LYS A 17 0.23 -0.69 3.36
CA LYS A 17 -0.27 -1.86 2.64
C LYS A 17 -0.91 -1.44 1.33
N LEU A 18 -0.62 -2.21 0.28
CA LEU A 18 -1.43 -2.26 -0.93
C LEU A 18 -2.58 -3.26 -0.67
N ALA A 19 -3.81 -2.83 -0.84
CA ALA A 19 -4.99 -3.64 -0.57
C ALA A 19 -5.88 -3.71 -1.82
N PHE A 20 -6.34 -4.91 -2.14
CA PHE A 20 -7.27 -5.18 -3.23
C PHE A 20 -8.58 -5.72 -2.67
N GLU A 21 -9.67 -4.99 -2.92
CA GLU A 21 -11.04 -5.39 -2.64
C GLU A 21 -11.67 -6.00 -3.90
N PRO A 22 -11.83 -7.34 -3.96
CA PRO A 22 -12.32 -8.01 -5.16
C PRO A 22 -13.78 -7.71 -5.48
N GLU A 23 -14.62 -7.39 -4.48
CA GLU A 23 -16.05 -7.13 -4.70
C GLU A 23 -16.27 -5.80 -5.43
N GLU A 24 -15.46 -4.79 -5.10
CA GLU A 24 -15.50 -3.46 -5.70
C GLU A 24 -14.46 -3.25 -6.80
N LEU A 25 -13.62 -4.27 -7.08
CA LEU A 25 -12.45 -4.19 -7.96
C LEU A 25 -11.54 -2.99 -7.66
N HIS A 26 -11.44 -2.65 -6.37
CA HIS A 26 -10.78 -1.44 -5.92
C HIS A 26 -9.40 -1.78 -5.35
N LEU A 27 -8.36 -1.16 -5.92
CA LEU A 27 -6.99 -1.21 -5.42
C LEU A 27 -6.64 0.11 -4.74
N TYR A 28 -6.20 0.06 -3.49
CA TYR A 28 -5.82 1.25 -2.73
C TYR A 28 -4.59 0.99 -1.87
N ILE A 29 -3.92 2.07 -1.48
CA ILE A 29 -2.77 2.06 -0.57
C ILE A 29 -3.17 2.80 0.69
N ALA A 30 -3.00 2.15 1.84
CA ALA A 30 -3.37 2.72 3.13
C ALA A 30 -2.35 2.36 4.21
N PHE A 31 -2.24 3.24 5.20
CA PHE A 31 -1.49 2.97 6.42
C PHE A 31 -2.39 2.28 7.44
N ALA A 32 -1.98 1.11 7.91
CA ALA A 32 -2.64 0.34 8.94
C ALA A 32 -1.85 0.41 10.25
N LYS A 33 -2.53 0.71 11.36
CA LYS A 33 -1.93 0.62 12.70
C LYS A 33 -1.60 -0.85 13.05
N PRO A 34 -0.70 -1.10 14.00
CA PRO A 34 -0.36 -2.46 14.43
C PRO A 34 -1.62 -3.23 14.83
N GLY A 35 -1.78 -4.44 14.28
CA GLY A 35 -2.95 -5.30 14.51
C GLY A 35 -4.26 -4.81 13.88
N SER A 36 -4.22 -3.78 13.03
CA SER A 36 -5.40 -3.26 12.31
C SER A 36 -5.30 -3.59 10.82
N GLU A 37 -6.47 -3.63 10.16
CA GLU A 37 -6.55 -3.73 8.70
C GLU A 37 -6.47 -2.34 8.03
N PRO A 38 -6.03 -2.28 6.76
CA PRO A 38 -5.99 -1.04 6.00
C PRO A 38 -7.41 -0.57 5.65
N ASP A 39 -7.77 0.63 6.12
CA ASP A 39 -9.08 1.24 5.87
C ASP A 39 -9.13 1.84 4.45
N PRO A 40 -10.08 1.41 3.59
CA PRO A 40 -10.25 1.96 2.25
C PRO A 40 -10.62 3.45 2.25
N VAL A 41 -11.33 3.94 3.27
CA VAL A 41 -11.73 5.37 3.36
C VAL A 41 -10.53 6.27 3.65
N ALA A 42 -9.56 5.76 4.41
CA ALA A 42 -8.30 6.45 4.69
C ALA A 42 -7.22 6.16 3.64
N GLY A 43 -7.52 5.31 2.66
CA GLY A 43 -6.62 4.93 1.58
C GLY A 43 -6.55 5.96 0.47
N MET A 44 -5.59 5.76 -0.42
CA MET A 44 -5.41 6.56 -1.64
C MET A 44 -5.14 5.65 -2.84
N THR A 45 -5.35 6.17 -4.03
CA THR A 45 -5.05 5.43 -5.26
C THR A 45 -3.53 5.22 -5.40
N ALA A 46 -3.15 4.33 -6.31
CA ALA A 46 -1.74 4.13 -6.66
C ALA A 46 -1.11 5.42 -7.21
N GLU A 47 -1.83 6.18 -8.03
CA GLU A 47 -1.33 7.45 -8.57
C GLU A 47 -1.15 8.48 -7.46
N ASP A 48 -2.16 8.64 -6.59
CA ASP A 48 -2.13 9.60 -5.49
C ASP A 48 -1.00 9.30 -4.51
N PHE A 49 -0.75 8.01 -4.24
CA PHE A 49 0.39 7.58 -3.45
C PHE A 49 1.71 8.00 -4.11
N LEU A 50 1.91 7.70 -5.39
CA LEU A 50 3.16 8.00 -6.09
C LEU A 50 3.47 9.50 -6.19
N VAL A 51 2.45 10.37 -6.30
CA VAL A 51 2.65 11.84 -6.36
C VAL A 51 2.77 12.48 -4.97
N THR A 52 2.39 11.77 -3.92
CA THR A 52 2.49 12.28 -2.54
C THR A 52 3.95 12.32 -2.08
N ILE A 53 4.35 13.44 -1.47
CA ILE A 53 5.68 13.56 -0.87
C ILE A 53 5.74 12.70 0.41
N PRO A 54 6.66 11.72 0.52
CA PRO A 54 6.73 10.84 1.68
C PRO A 54 6.98 11.58 2.98
N ARG A 55 6.15 11.27 3.99
CA ARG A 55 6.24 11.83 5.34
C ARG A 55 7.03 10.90 6.25
N GLY A 56 8.36 10.96 6.15
CA GLY A 56 9.28 10.21 7.02
C GLY A 56 9.80 8.88 6.43
N PRO A 57 10.66 8.17 7.18
CA PRO A 57 11.40 7.01 6.67
C PRO A 57 10.51 5.86 6.23
N LEU A 58 9.50 5.51 7.03
CA LEU A 58 8.59 4.40 6.73
C LEU A 58 7.78 4.65 5.44
N HIS A 59 7.26 5.86 5.27
CA HIS A 59 6.53 6.23 4.05
C HIS A 59 7.45 6.20 2.82
N ARG A 60 8.72 6.62 2.96
CA ARG A 60 9.70 6.52 1.87
C ARG A 60 9.98 5.06 1.49
N GLN A 61 10.16 4.19 2.49
CA GLN A 61 10.34 2.76 2.25
C GLN A 61 9.12 2.15 1.55
N ALA A 62 7.91 2.60 1.89
CA ALA A 62 6.69 2.16 1.24
C ALA A 62 6.63 2.57 -0.23
N HIS A 63 7.06 3.79 -0.59
CA HIS A 63 7.22 4.22 -1.99
C HIS A 63 8.18 3.30 -2.75
N GLU A 64 9.37 3.05 -2.19
CA GLU A 64 10.36 2.16 -2.80
C GLU A 64 9.83 0.72 -2.93
N GLY A 65 9.11 0.24 -1.91
CA GLY A 65 8.40 -1.04 -1.93
C GLY A 65 7.39 -1.12 -3.06
N PHE A 66 6.57 -0.08 -3.24
CA PHE A 66 5.54 -0.04 -4.28
C PHE A 66 6.14 0.03 -5.69
N VAL A 67 7.18 0.84 -5.91
CA VAL A 67 7.88 0.91 -7.20
C VAL A 67 8.52 -0.44 -7.55
N ARG A 68 9.12 -1.13 -6.57
CA ARG A 68 9.65 -2.50 -6.77
C ARG A 68 8.54 -3.48 -7.11
N PHE A 69 7.41 -3.42 -6.41
CA PHE A 69 6.23 -4.24 -6.72
C PHE A 69 5.77 -4.03 -8.17
N LEU A 70 5.57 -2.78 -8.59
CA LEU A 70 5.15 -2.46 -9.97
C LEU A 70 6.16 -2.97 -11.00
N THR A 71 7.44 -2.73 -10.77
CA THR A 71 8.52 -3.15 -11.68
C THR A 71 8.52 -4.67 -11.83
N ALA A 72 8.38 -5.40 -10.71
CA ALA A 72 8.35 -6.86 -10.73
C ALA A 72 7.09 -7.41 -11.42
N SER A 73 5.94 -6.77 -11.24
CA SER A 73 4.68 -7.18 -11.86
C SER A 73 4.68 -6.96 -13.38
N ILE A 74 5.21 -5.82 -13.84
CA ILE A 74 5.33 -5.50 -15.27
C ILE A 74 6.41 -6.36 -15.95
N SER A 75 7.51 -6.67 -15.26
CA SER A 75 8.59 -7.48 -15.85
C SER A 75 8.23 -8.96 -16.00
N ARG A 76 7.09 -9.40 -15.43
CA ARG A 76 6.61 -10.79 -15.47
C ARG A 76 5.48 -11.02 -16.49
N SER A 77 5.00 -9.95 -17.14
CA SER A 77 4.03 -10.00 -18.24
C SER A 77 4.72 -10.03 -19.59
#